data_AF-A0A2V6NQY0-F1
#
_entry.id   AF-A0A2V6NQY0-F1
#
_cell.length_a   1.000
_cell.length_b   1.000
_cell.length_c   1.000
_cell.angle_alpha   90.00
_cell.angle_beta   90.00
_cell.angle_gamma   90.00
#
_symmetry.space_group_name_H-M   'P 1'
#
loop_
_entity.id
_entity.type
_entity.pdbx_description
1 polymer ?
#
loop_
_entity_poly.entity_id
_entity_poly.type
_entity_poly.pdbx_seq_one_letter_code
_entity_poly.pdbx_strand_id
1 'polypeptide(L)'
;HRLSKGYGNPGWQVLKTANHQPIKSLAHLVEVLRDLKDEFVTFEFNTRSSGEAIVFPRAEMVSATENILNDNGVRSQGSTDVMKIWTAKATDH
;
A
#
# COMPACT_ATOMS: atom_id res chain seq x y z
N HIS A 1 -11.44 4.96 6.77
CA HIS A 1 -12.15 3.65 6.71
C HIS A 1 -11.86 2.86 8.00
N ARG A 2 -12.66 1.85 8.38
CA ARG A 2 -12.44 1.08 9.63
C ARG A 2 -11.04 0.49 9.73
N LEU A 3 -10.47 0.08 8.60
CA LEU A 3 -9.10 -0.45 8.49
C LEU A 3 -8.02 0.49 9.02
N SER A 4 -8.19 1.81 8.85
CA SER A 4 -7.19 2.79 9.27
C SER A 4 -7.42 3.34 10.69
N LYS A 5 -8.42 2.82 11.42
CA LYS A 5 -8.73 3.30 12.76
C LYS A 5 -7.67 2.81 13.74
N GLY A 6 -7.09 3.73 14.50
CA GLY A 6 -6.02 3.44 15.46
C GLY A 6 -4.65 3.93 15.00
N TYR A 7 -4.45 4.08 13.69
CA TYR A 7 -3.25 4.71 13.14
C TYR A 7 -3.34 6.24 13.15
N GLY A 8 -2.20 6.89 13.40
CA GLY A 8 -2.04 8.31 13.13
C GLY A 8 -2.19 8.63 11.63
N ASN A 9 -2.28 9.92 11.29
CA ASN A 9 -2.30 10.35 9.89
C ASN A 9 -0.88 10.31 9.30
N PRO A 10 -0.57 9.45 8.31
CA PRO A 10 0.75 9.39 7.70
C PRO A 10 0.97 10.46 6.60
N GLY A 11 0.10 11.48 6.52
CA GLY A 11 0.27 12.57 5.58
C GLY A 11 1.64 13.24 5.68
N TRP A 12 2.21 13.61 4.53
CA TRP A 12 3.54 14.21 4.39
C TRP A 12 4.73 13.33 4.78
N GLN A 13 4.51 12.03 5.03
CA GLN A 13 5.57 11.07 5.29
C GLN A 13 6.12 10.47 3.99
N VAL A 14 7.40 10.10 4.00
CA VAL A 14 8.04 9.37 2.91
C VAL A 14 8.08 7.88 3.25
N LEU A 15 7.54 7.02 2.39
CA LEU A 15 7.60 5.57 2.59
C LEU A 15 9.05 5.09 2.41
N LYS A 16 9.56 4.34 3.40
CA LYS A 16 10.90 3.75 3.39
C LYS A 16 10.85 2.31 2.94
N THR A 17 10.00 1.49 3.56
CA THR A 17 9.85 0.08 3.24
C THR A 17 8.38 -0.34 3.19
N ALA A 18 8.09 -1.36 2.40
CA ALA A 18 6.87 -2.15 2.48
C ALA A 18 7.26 -3.61 2.73
N ASN A 19 6.74 -4.24 3.78
CA ASN A 19 7.15 -5.58 4.25
C ASN A 19 8.69 -5.72 4.33
N HIS A 20 9.35 -4.73 4.93
CA HIS A 20 10.81 -4.63 5.05
C HIS A 20 11.59 -4.51 3.73
N GLN A 21 10.92 -4.46 2.57
CA GLN A 21 11.56 -4.22 1.28
C GLN A 21 11.70 -2.71 1.02
N PRO A 22 12.93 -2.20 0.74
CA PRO A 22 13.14 -0.79 0.44
C PRO A 22 12.39 -0.34 -0.81
N ILE A 23 11.60 0.72 -0.68
CA ILE A 23 10.82 1.27 -1.78
C ILE A 23 11.59 2.39 -2.47
N LYS A 24 11.79 2.23 -3.78
CA LYS A 24 12.59 3.17 -4.61
C LYS A 24 11.73 4.13 -5.42
N SER A 25 10.49 3.76 -5.72
CA SER A 25 9.55 4.54 -6.53
C SER A 25 8.11 4.06 -6.29
N LEU A 26 7.13 4.84 -6.75
CA LEU A 26 5.72 4.44 -6.73
C LEU A 26 5.47 3.18 -7.59
N ALA A 27 6.12 3.08 -8.76
CA ALA A 27 6.04 1.91 -9.61
C ALA A 27 6.54 0.65 -8.88
N HIS A 28 7.67 0.75 -8.18
CA HIS A 28 8.23 -0.33 -7.38
C HIS A 28 7.31 -0.70 -6.21
N LEU A 29 6.69 0.27 -5.55
CA LEU A 29 5.70 -0.01 -4.49
C LEU A 29 4.52 -0.84 -5.01
N VAL A 30 3.99 -0.50 -6.19
CA VAL A 30 2.85 -1.20 -6.78
C VAL A 30 3.23 -2.63 -7.17
N GLU A 31 4.43 -2.84 -7.70
CA GLU A 31 4.98 -4.17 -7.97
C GLU A 31 5.09 -5.01 -6.70
N VAL A 32 5.70 -4.47 -5.64
CA VAL A 32 5.82 -5.14 -4.33
C VAL A 32 4.45 -5.52 -3.79
N LEU A 33 3.47 -4.60 -3.79
CA LEU A 33 2.13 -4.88 -3.27
C LEU A 33 1.36 -5.93 -4.09
N ARG A 34 1.55 -5.95 -5.41
CA ARG A 34 0.93 -6.94 -6.31
C ARG A 34 1.45 -8.34 -5.99
N ASP A 35 2.75 -8.46 -5.81
CA ASP A 35 3.44 -9.76 -5.67
C ASP A 35 3.47 -10.27 -4.22
N LEU A 36 3.18 -9.39 -3.27
CA LEU A 36 3.10 -9.74 -1.86
C LEU A 36 2.08 -10.84 -1.63
N LYS A 37 2.47 -11.91 -0.93
CA LYS A 37 1.60 -13.03 -0.53
C LYS A 37 1.44 -13.17 0.99
N ASP A 38 2.09 -12.29 1.74
CA ASP A 38 2.04 -12.27 3.20
C ASP A 38 0.62 -11.97 3.71
N GLU A 39 0.32 -12.47 4.91
CA GLU A 39 -0.95 -12.22 5.58
C GLU A 39 -1.13 -10.73 5.91
N PHE A 40 -0.03 -10.04 6.23
CA PHE A 40 -0.02 -8.64 6.62
C PHE A 40 0.82 -7.80 5.65
N VAL A 41 0.37 -6.56 5.45
CA VAL A 41 1.12 -5.51 4.75
C VAL A 41 1.61 -4.50 5.78
N THR A 42 2.92 -4.31 5.89
CA THR A 42 3.55 -3.38 6.82
C THR A 42 4.20 -2.22 6.05
N PHE A 43 3.83 -1.00 6.37
CA PHE A 43 4.42 0.22 5.82
C PHE A 43 5.28 0.91 6.88
N GLU A 44 6.56 1.10 6.59
CA GLU A 44 7.48 1.86 7.44
C GLU A 44 7.89 3.17 6.75
N PHE A 45 7.87 4.26 7.50
CA PHE A 45 8.16 5.60 6.99
C PHE A 45 9.56 6.06 7.37
N ASN A 46 10.11 6.96 6.57
CA ASN A 46 11.43 7.56 6.77
C ASN A 46 11.35 8.70 7.81
N THR A 47 11.09 8.35 9.07
CA THR A 47 10.98 9.31 10.18
C THR A 47 12.22 9.29 11.06
N ARG A 48 12.56 10.45 11.66
CA ARG A 48 13.76 10.59 12.51
C ARG A 48 13.58 9.95 13.90
N SER A 49 12.38 10.02 14.47
CA SER A 49 11.96 9.25 15.65
C SER A 49 11.29 7.96 15.19
N SER A 50 11.27 6.91 16.03
CA SER A 50 10.62 5.62 15.77
C SER A 50 9.22 5.83 15.16
N GLY A 51 9.13 5.77 13.84
CA GLY A 51 7.89 5.95 13.11
C GLY A 51 6.96 4.80 13.43
N GLU A 52 5.69 5.11 13.62
CA GLU A 52 4.68 4.07 13.74
C GLU A 52 4.60 3.30 12.42
N ALA A 53 4.89 2.01 12.46
CA ALA A 53 4.65 1.13 11.33
C ALA A 53 3.14 0.93 11.19
N ILE A 54 2.64 1.07 9.96
CA ILE A 54 1.22 0.86 9.69
C ILE A 54 1.07 -0.56 9.13
N VAL A 55 0.33 -1.41 9.84
CA VAL A 55 0.13 -2.82 9.50
C VAL A 55 -1.33 -3.09 9.18
N PHE A 56 -1.60 -3.75 8.06
CA PHE A 56 -2.95 -4.12 7.67
C PHE A 56 -3.05 -5.59 7.29
N PRO A 57 -4.18 -6.28 7.56
CA PRO A 57 -4.46 -7.57 6.95
C PRO A 57 -4.60 -7.41 5.44
N ARG A 58 -3.77 -8.11 4.67
CA ARG A 58 -3.69 -7.98 3.20
C ARG A 58 -5.03 -8.30 2.53
N ALA A 59 -5.65 -9.41 2.94
CA ALA A 59 -6.92 -9.84 2.38
C ALA A 59 -8.02 -8.79 2.58
N GLU A 60 -8.08 -8.19 3.77
CA GLU A 60 -9.04 -7.13 4.05
C GLU A 60 -8.76 -5.86 3.25
N MET A 61 -7.49 -5.44 3.12
CA MET A 61 -7.12 -4.28 2.27
C MET A 61 -7.63 -4.43 0.85
N VAL A 62 -7.34 -5.58 0.21
CA VAL A 62 -7.76 -5.85 -1.17
C VAL A 62 -9.29 -5.85 -1.26
N SER A 63 -9.98 -6.56 -0.36
CA SER A 63 -11.45 -6.63 -0.36
C SER A 63 -12.14 -5.28 -0.11
N ALA A 64 -11.55 -4.40 0.70
CA ALA A 64 -12.13 -3.10 1.03
C ALA A 64 -11.86 -2.03 -0.03
N THR A 65 -10.97 -2.28 -0.98
CA THR A 65 -10.49 -1.26 -1.93
C THR A 65 -11.64 -0.69 -2.75
N GLU A 66 -12.46 -1.53 -3.38
CA GLU A 66 -13.59 -1.07 -4.21
C GLU A 66 -14.60 -0.23 -3.42
N ASN A 67 -14.94 -0.68 -2.20
CA ASN A 67 -15.87 0.06 -1.34
C ASN A 67 -15.31 1.43 -0.94
N ILE A 68 -14.03 1.50 -0.55
CA ILE A 68 -13.38 2.77 -0.21
C ILE A 68 -13.37 3.73 -1.41
N LEU A 69 -13.06 3.23 -2.61
CA LEU A 69 -13.05 4.06 -3.82
C LEU A 69 -14.44 4.64 -4.12
N ASN A 70 -15.47 3.80 -4.05
CA ASN A 70 -16.86 4.22 -4.25
C ASN A 70 -17.30 5.28 -3.23
N ASP A 71 -17.01 5.06 -1.94
CA ASP A 71 -17.36 5.98 -0.85
C ASP A 71 -16.69 7.36 -1.02
N ASN A 72 -15.50 7.40 -1.64
CA ASN A 72 -14.75 8.64 -1.88
C ASN A 72 -14.98 9.22 -3.29
N GLY A 73 -15.88 8.64 -4.09
CA GLY A 73 -16.14 9.08 -5.46
C GLY A 73 -14.95 8.93 -6.41
N VAL A 74 -14.00 8.05 -6.08
CA VAL A 74 -12.80 7.77 -6.88
C VAL A 74 -13.10 6.65 -7.86
N ARG A 75 -12.88 6.89 -9.15
CA ARG A 75 -13.28 5.95 -10.22
C ARG A 75 -12.23 4.86 -10.54
N SER A 76 -10.99 5.03 -10.08
CA SER A 76 -9.90 4.10 -10.36
C SER A 76 -8.98 3.99 -9.16
N GLN A 77 -8.52 2.78 -8.86
CA GLN A 77 -7.56 2.51 -7.78
C GLN A 77 -6.21 3.20 -8.01
N GLY A 78 -5.83 3.41 -9.27
CA GLY A 78 -4.56 4.05 -9.63
C GLY A 78 -4.62 4.72 -11.00
N SER A 79 -3.58 5.49 -11.32
CA SER A 79 -3.38 6.07 -12.65
C SER A 79 -3.04 4.99 -13.69
N THR A 80 -3.22 5.30 -14.97
CA THR A 80 -3.05 4.35 -16.08
C THR A 80 -1.67 3.67 -16.11
N ASP A 81 -0.62 4.39 -15.74
CA ASP A 81 0.76 3.90 -15.68
C ASP A 81 0.96 2.85 -14.57
N VAL A 82 0.46 3.11 -13.35
CA VAL A 82 0.58 2.15 -12.24
C VAL A 82 -0.37 0.97 -12.39
N MET A 83 -1.56 1.17 -12.97
CA MET A 83 -2.50 0.07 -13.21
C MET A 83 -1.94 -0.95 -14.20
N LYS A 84 -1.11 -0.54 -15.17
CA LYS A 84 -0.39 -1.49 -16.05
C LYS A 84 0.50 -2.44 -15.26
N ILE A 85 1.17 -1.95 -14.20
CA ILE A 85 2.03 -2.75 -13.33
C ILE A 85 1.16 -3.69 -12.48
N TRP A 86 0.11 -3.16 -11.86
CA TRP A 86 -0.81 -3.93 -11.01
C TRP A 86 -1.46 -5.12 -11.73
N THR A 87 -1.85 -4.93 -12.99
CA THR A 87 -2.49 -6.00 -13.80
C THR A 87 -1.51 -6.89 -14.56
N ALA A 88 -0.21 -6.55 -14.54
CA ALA A 88 0.80 -7.39 -15.19
C ALA A 88 0.99 -8.71 -14.42
N LYS A 89 1.59 -9.71 -15.07
CA LYS A 89 1.96 -10.95 -14.40
C LYS A 89 2.92 -10.66 -13.25
N ALA A 90 2.74 -11.38 -12.15
CA ALA A 90 3.64 -11.31 -11.00
C ALA A 90 5.08 -11.59 -11.44
N THR A 91 6.01 -10.82 -10.90
CA THR A 91 7.45 -11.01 -11.13
C THR A 91 7.96 -11.90 -10.00
N ASP A 92 8.73 -12.94 -10.31
CA ASP A 92 9.46 -13.67 -9.27
C ASP A 92 10.63 -12.77 -8.82
N HIS A 93 10.60 -12.33 -7.55
CA HIS A 93 11.63 -11.51 -6.91
C HIS A 93 12.50 -12.32 -5.96
#